data_AF-A0A7X6P2H7-F1
#
_entry.id   AF-A0A7X6P2H7-F1
#
_cell.length_a   1.000
_cell.length_b   1.000
_cell.length_c   1.000
_cell.angle_alpha   90.00
_cell.angle_beta   90.00
_cell.angle_gamma   90.00
#
_symmetry.space_group_name_H-M   'P 1'
#
loop_
_entity.id
_entity.type
_entity.pdbx_description
1 polymer ?
#
loop_
_entity_poly.entity_id
_entity_poly.type
_entity_poly.pdbx_seq_one_letter_code
_entity_poly.pdbx_strand_id
1 'polypeptide(L)'
;MNASNPPSRSATRSSWLGDAWQQMLNERSGIDPQRLAAGRNTARSGDLGALIFEPGVVRAANATVEFDIFNVETWGRVFATLEMKAAHVAALADNELDPSILADLERVGISLLPGVGEIRTSCTCAEWAEPCRHAAAILLLIAGELARDPLAIVVIRGQRRDEFLAEWAALRGVQADEEPVGVLAVEAWSGTSLDDIEQTWMPTIPLELSGHLRAPSVETTPMPWEVRLSLDDPIDPSRVDELALDATERAWLMLSDGVGSGLDATVHGDLARRALTVLHSPELTILASRVRHSVEVLRSWAAAWQLGGDIAVEVLADPRSRRTDQQQLAGGRDALVELGIPRRSVALNYDSLGMPGGIKLVVGADGRWYRIHSEAAARGRPETWYLDAPPSTEIEDLIKADELL
;
A
#
# COMPACT_ATOMS: atom_id res chain seq x y z
N MET A 1 -29.52 24.90 -0.22
CA MET A 1 -28.15 25.21 0.24
C MET A 1 -27.29 24.03 -0.15
N ASN A 2 -26.69 24.06 -1.34
CA ASN A 2 -25.78 23.00 -1.79
C ASN A 2 -24.37 23.42 -1.43
N ALA A 3 -23.77 22.70 -0.47
CA ALA A 3 -22.38 22.87 -0.11
C ALA A 3 -21.50 22.31 -1.24
N SER A 4 -20.76 23.19 -1.90
CA SER A 4 -19.70 22.83 -2.84
C SER A 4 -18.58 22.13 -2.08
N ASN A 5 -18.29 20.89 -2.46
CA ASN A 5 -17.09 20.19 -2.02
C ASN A 5 -15.86 20.92 -2.61
N PRO A 6 -14.75 21.12 -1.85
CA PRO A 6 -13.54 21.69 -2.43
C PRO A 6 -12.93 20.70 -3.43
N PRO A 7 -12.29 21.17 -4.51
CA PRO A 7 -11.68 20.28 -5.49
C PRO A 7 -10.53 19.49 -4.86
N SER A 8 -10.46 18.19 -5.20
CA SER A 8 -9.38 17.29 -4.83
C SER A 8 -8.02 17.77 -5.35
N ARG A 9 -6.96 17.52 -4.59
CA ARG A 9 -5.56 18.00 -4.83
C ARG A 9 -4.91 17.50 -6.14
N SER A 10 -5.61 16.72 -6.97
CA SER A 10 -5.12 16.29 -8.29
C SER A 10 -5.40 17.28 -9.42
N ALA A 11 -6.42 18.14 -9.29
CA ALA A 11 -6.80 19.08 -10.35
C ALA A 11 -5.89 20.34 -10.45
N THR A 12 -5.07 20.61 -9.43
CA THR A 12 -4.20 21.80 -9.37
C THR A 12 -2.81 21.59 -9.96
N ARG A 13 -2.38 20.34 -10.20
CA ARG A 13 -1.06 20.05 -10.78
C ARG A 13 -1.05 20.01 -12.31
N SER A 14 -2.20 19.83 -12.95
CA SER A 14 -2.30 19.80 -14.41
C SER A 14 -2.23 21.19 -15.07
N SER A 15 -2.50 22.32 -14.40
CA SER A 15 -2.52 23.62 -15.10
C SER A 15 -1.15 24.25 -15.35
N TRP A 16 -0.12 23.91 -14.56
CA TRP A 16 1.06 24.77 -14.42
C TRP A 16 1.85 24.93 -15.73
N LEU A 17 2.02 23.87 -16.53
CA LEU A 17 2.80 23.96 -17.77
C LEU A 17 2.02 24.72 -18.86
N GLY A 18 0.69 24.58 -18.86
CA GLY A 18 -0.18 25.42 -19.68
C GLY A 18 -0.11 26.90 -19.29
N ASP A 19 -0.02 27.20 -18.00
CA ASP A 19 0.14 28.56 -17.48
C ASP A 19 1.53 29.12 -17.85
N ALA A 20 2.60 28.32 -17.69
CA ALA A 20 3.97 28.69 -18.07
C ALA A 20 4.10 28.93 -19.58
N TRP A 21 3.41 28.13 -20.40
CA TRP A 21 3.33 28.33 -21.85
C TRP A 21 2.63 29.66 -22.19
N GLN A 22 1.49 29.94 -21.56
CA GLN A 22 0.79 31.22 -21.77
C GLN A 22 1.64 32.41 -21.35
N GLN A 23 2.35 32.30 -20.22
CA GLN A 23 3.29 33.32 -19.78
C GLN A 23 4.40 33.53 -20.82
N MET A 24 5.01 32.45 -21.32
CA MET A 24 6.01 32.51 -22.39
C MET A 24 5.46 33.21 -23.64
N LEU A 25 4.23 32.89 -24.07
CA LEU A 25 3.61 33.55 -25.21
C LEU A 25 3.48 35.07 -25.00
N ASN A 26 3.04 35.50 -23.81
CA ASN A 26 2.81 36.92 -23.52
C ASN A 26 4.11 37.72 -23.30
N GLU A 27 5.14 37.08 -22.75
CA GLU A 27 6.32 37.80 -22.22
C GLU A 27 7.61 37.52 -23.00
N ARG A 28 7.75 36.35 -23.62
CA ARG A 28 9.03 35.84 -24.14
C ARG A 28 9.00 35.38 -25.60
N SER A 29 7.83 35.21 -26.22
CA SER A 29 7.74 34.71 -27.61
C SER A 29 8.09 35.75 -28.67
N GLY A 30 7.99 37.04 -28.34
CA GLY A 30 8.09 38.15 -29.31
C GLY A 30 6.84 38.36 -30.17
N ILE A 31 5.74 37.65 -29.89
CA ILE A 31 4.47 37.79 -30.61
C ILE A 31 3.69 38.99 -30.07
N ASP A 32 3.17 39.83 -30.98
CA ASP A 32 2.33 40.97 -30.61
C ASP A 32 1.06 40.52 -29.85
N PRO A 33 0.79 41.06 -28.63
CA PRO A 33 -0.39 40.74 -27.84
C PRO A 33 -1.73 40.91 -28.57
N GLN A 34 -1.83 41.84 -29.52
CA GLN A 34 -3.04 42.02 -30.33
C GLN A 34 -3.31 40.80 -31.23
N ARG A 35 -2.24 40.13 -31.70
CA ARG A 35 -2.32 38.92 -32.52
C ARG A 35 -2.79 37.72 -31.69
N LEU A 36 -2.28 37.59 -30.46
CA LEU A 36 -2.78 36.61 -29.51
C LEU A 36 -4.26 36.86 -29.18
N ALA A 37 -4.68 38.12 -29.01
CA ALA A 37 -6.08 38.46 -28.80
C ALA A 37 -6.99 38.05 -29.97
N ALA A 38 -6.55 38.27 -31.21
CA ALA A 38 -7.26 37.81 -32.41
C ALA A 38 -7.37 36.27 -32.44
N GLY A 39 -6.29 35.56 -32.11
CA GLY A 39 -6.28 34.10 -32.03
C GLY A 39 -7.24 33.53 -30.98
N ARG A 40 -7.43 34.18 -29.83
CA ARG A 40 -8.36 33.70 -28.78
C ARG A 40 -9.78 33.50 -29.29
N ASN A 41 -10.26 34.39 -30.16
CA ASN A 41 -11.61 34.28 -30.71
C ASN A 41 -11.73 33.05 -31.63
N THR A 42 -10.71 32.80 -32.46
CA THR A 42 -10.63 31.63 -33.34
C THR A 42 -10.44 30.32 -32.58
N ALA A 43 -9.67 30.32 -31.47
CA ALA A 43 -9.55 29.15 -30.62
C ALA A 43 -10.88 28.75 -29.97
N ARG A 44 -11.72 29.73 -29.61
CA ARG A 44 -13.03 29.51 -28.97
C ARG A 44 -14.11 29.06 -29.94
N SER A 45 -14.05 29.43 -31.22
CA SER A 45 -15.07 29.03 -32.19
C SER A 45 -15.00 27.55 -32.57
N GLY A 46 -13.85 26.89 -32.35
CA GLY A 46 -13.65 25.48 -32.66
C GLY A 46 -13.35 25.18 -34.14
N ASP A 47 -13.15 26.22 -34.95
CA ASP A 47 -13.01 26.11 -36.42
C ASP A 47 -11.70 25.45 -36.88
N LEU A 48 -10.76 25.19 -35.97
CA LEU A 48 -9.44 24.62 -36.29
C LEU A 48 -9.40 23.07 -36.30
N GLY A 49 -10.43 22.41 -35.77
CA GLY A 49 -10.43 20.96 -35.60
C GLY A 49 -9.38 20.48 -34.59
N ALA A 50 -9.01 19.20 -34.68
CA ALA A 50 -8.01 18.60 -33.79
C ALA A 50 -6.59 19.09 -34.10
N LEU A 51 -5.80 19.30 -33.05
CA LEU A 51 -4.36 19.58 -33.19
C LEU A 51 -3.62 18.27 -33.42
N ILE A 52 -2.75 18.25 -34.41
CA ILE A 52 -1.86 17.14 -34.71
C ILE A 52 -0.46 17.56 -34.29
N PHE A 53 0.12 16.82 -33.34
CA PHE A 53 1.48 17.03 -32.83
C PHE A 53 2.43 16.06 -33.53
N GLU A 54 3.40 16.61 -34.24
CA GLU A 54 4.53 15.91 -34.85
C GLU A 54 5.84 16.48 -34.25
N PRO A 55 6.96 15.75 -34.28
CA PRO A 55 8.24 16.27 -33.82
C PRO A 55 8.57 17.65 -34.40
N GLY A 56 8.59 18.69 -33.55
CA GLY A 56 8.87 20.07 -33.93
C GLY A 56 7.74 20.80 -34.64
N VAL A 57 6.57 20.19 -34.86
CA VAL A 57 5.50 20.76 -35.69
C VAL A 57 4.12 20.50 -35.11
N VAL A 58 3.28 21.54 -35.03
CA VAL A 58 1.87 21.42 -34.65
C VAL A 58 0.99 21.93 -35.77
N ARG A 59 0.06 21.09 -36.24
CA ARG A 59 -0.84 21.37 -37.36
C ARG A 59 -2.30 21.39 -36.93
N ALA A 60 -3.07 22.32 -37.47
CA ALA A 60 -4.53 22.31 -37.36
C ALA A 60 -5.15 23.04 -38.57
N ALA A 61 -6.21 22.48 -39.14
CA ALA A 61 -6.83 22.97 -40.38
C ALA A 61 -5.78 23.31 -41.47
N ASN A 62 -5.72 24.57 -41.91
CA ASN A 62 -4.79 25.05 -42.92
C ASN A 62 -3.61 25.87 -42.33
N ALA A 63 -3.30 25.67 -41.06
CA ALA A 63 -2.22 26.36 -40.35
C ALA A 63 -1.22 25.34 -39.75
N THR A 64 0.05 25.73 -39.72
CA THR A 64 1.14 24.95 -39.17
C THR A 64 2.04 25.88 -38.35
N VAL A 65 2.44 25.41 -37.17
CA VAL A 65 3.40 26.07 -36.30
C VAL A 65 4.60 25.14 -36.15
N GLU A 66 5.77 25.63 -36.52
CA GLU A 66 7.04 24.93 -36.45
C GLU A 66 7.88 25.50 -35.31
N PHE A 67 8.59 24.63 -34.60
CA PHE A 67 9.41 24.95 -33.45
C PHE A 67 10.85 24.51 -33.69
N ASP A 68 11.80 25.23 -33.09
CA ASP A 68 13.18 24.76 -33.05
C ASP A 68 13.29 23.52 -32.16
N ILE A 69 13.86 22.47 -32.75
CA ILE A 69 14.02 21.16 -32.12
C ILE A 69 15.39 21.03 -31.45
N PHE A 70 15.46 20.16 -30.46
CA PHE A 70 16.71 19.80 -29.83
C PHE A 70 17.48 18.76 -30.66
N ASN A 71 18.79 18.93 -30.71
CA ASN A 71 19.69 17.93 -31.28
C ASN A 71 19.96 16.79 -30.26
N VAL A 72 20.59 15.72 -30.73
CA VAL A 72 20.92 14.54 -29.91
C VAL A 72 21.74 14.91 -28.67
N GLU A 73 22.68 15.85 -28.79
CA GLU A 73 23.50 16.31 -27.66
C GLU A 73 22.67 17.01 -26.58
N THR A 74 21.76 17.90 -26.98
CA THR A 74 20.83 18.58 -26.06
C THR A 74 19.91 17.58 -25.37
N TRP A 75 19.38 16.60 -26.12
CA TRP A 75 18.58 15.52 -25.52
C TRP A 75 19.37 14.70 -24.50
N GLY A 76 20.63 14.34 -24.80
CA GLY A 76 21.50 13.66 -23.84
C GLY A 76 21.69 14.46 -22.55
N ARG A 77 21.81 15.79 -22.64
CA ARG A 77 21.89 16.67 -21.46
C ARG A 77 20.57 16.80 -20.71
N VAL A 78 19.43 16.76 -21.42
CA VAL A 78 18.09 16.72 -20.80
C VAL A 78 17.99 15.46 -19.94
N PHE A 79 18.30 14.29 -20.51
CA PHE A 79 18.21 13.03 -19.78
C PHE A 79 19.18 12.95 -18.59
N ALA A 80 20.43 13.38 -18.77
CA ALA A 80 21.40 13.46 -17.68
C ALA A 80 20.90 14.35 -16.53
N THR A 81 20.15 15.42 -16.83
CA THR A 81 19.56 16.28 -15.80
C THR A 81 18.41 15.61 -15.06
N LEU A 82 17.57 14.87 -15.78
CA LEU A 82 16.45 14.13 -15.22
C LEU A 82 16.91 13.00 -14.28
N GLU A 83 18.03 12.36 -14.58
CA GLU A 83 18.62 11.30 -13.74
C GLU A 83 19.15 11.78 -12.38
N MET A 84 19.52 13.07 -12.26
CA MET A 84 20.16 13.57 -11.04
C MET A 84 19.25 13.54 -9.80
N LYS A 85 17.92 13.40 -9.97
CA LYS A 85 16.96 13.46 -8.86
C LYS A 85 15.88 12.39 -8.99
N ALA A 86 15.77 11.52 -7.99
CA ALA A 86 14.73 10.49 -7.90
C ALA A 86 13.29 11.05 -8.00
N ALA A 87 13.06 12.30 -7.57
CA ALA A 87 11.76 12.95 -7.70
C ALA A 87 11.35 13.20 -9.16
N HIS A 88 12.30 13.51 -10.04
CA HIS A 88 12.02 13.69 -11.48
C HIS A 88 11.66 12.36 -12.13
N VAL A 89 12.31 11.29 -11.65
CA VAL A 89 12.06 9.93 -12.09
C VAL A 89 10.64 9.48 -11.77
N ALA A 90 10.19 9.71 -10.53
CA ALA A 90 8.84 9.39 -10.11
C ALA A 90 7.80 10.20 -10.91
N ALA A 91 8.01 11.52 -11.06
CA ALA A 91 7.09 12.38 -11.81
C ALA A 91 6.91 11.90 -13.27
N LEU A 92 8.00 11.59 -13.98
CA LEU A 92 7.92 11.11 -15.36
C LEU A 92 7.24 9.73 -15.48
N ALA A 93 7.34 8.87 -14.47
CA ALA A 93 6.63 7.60 -14.43
C ALA A 93 5.10 7.79 -14.37
N ASP A 94 4.65 8.84 -13.68
CA ASP A 94 3.24 9.23 -13.57
C ASP A 94 2.75 10.09 -14.75
N ASN A 95 3.54 10.21 -15.82
CA ASN A 95 3.31 11.11 -16.95
C ASN A 95 3.24 12.60 -16.54
N GLU A 96 3.93 12.97 -15.47
CA GLU A 96 4.00 14.34 -14.97
C GLU A 96 5.35 14.99 -15.33
N LEU A 97 5.32 16.31 -15.56
CA LEU A 97 6.51 17.16 -15.53
C LEU A 97 6.39 18.07 -14.31
N ASP A 98 7.24 17.88 -13.31
CA ASP A 98 7.28 18.75 -12.14
C ASP A 98 7.93 20.11 -12.49
N PRO A 99 7.46 21.26 -11.98
CA PRO A 99 8.07 22.57 -12.24
C PRO A 99 9.57 22.63 -11.93
N SER A 100 10.05 21.84 -10.96
CA SER A 100 11.48 21.75 -10.63
C SER A 100 12.33 21.21 -11.79
N ILE A 101 11.78 20.34 -12.65
CA ILE A 101 12.48 19.83 -13.84
C ILE A 101 12.87 20.98 -14.76
N LEU A 102 11.95 21.92 -15.04
CA LEU A 102 12.26 23.07 -15.87
C LEU A 102 13.31 23.97 -15.22
N ALA A 103 13.20 24.22 -13.92
CA ALA A 103 14.18 25.03 -13.20
C ALA A 103 15.58 24.39 -13.22
N ASP A 104 15.67 23.06 -13.11
CA ASP A 104 16.94 22.33 -13.18
C ASP A 104 17.52 22.32 -14.61
N LEU A 105 16.68 22.14 -15.63
CA LEU A 105 17.10 22.26 -17.04
C LEU A 105 17.57 23.69 -17.35
N GLU A 106 16.88 24.72 -16.86
CA GLU A 106 17.27 26.11 -17.05
C GLU A 106 18.63 26.42 -16.39
N ARG A 107 18.94 25.81 -15.23
CA ARG A 107 20.26 25.95 -14.56
C ARG A 107 21.40 25.41 -15.41
N VAL A 108 21.15 24.40 -16.23
CA VAL A 108 22.12 23.88 -17.21
C VAL A 108 21.99 24.55 -18.58
N GLY A 109 21.20 25.61 -18.70
CA GLY A 109 21.05 26.40 -19.92
C GLY A 109 20.16 25.75 -20.99
N ILE A 110 19.24 24.86 -20.60
CA ILE A 110 18.27 24.22 -21.49
C ILE A 110 16.87 24.74 -21.15
N SER A 111 16.18 25.35 -22.12
CA SER A 111 14.81 25.84 -21.96
C SER A 111 13.84 24.96 -22.73
N LEU A 112 12.99 24.20 -22.03
CA LEU A 112 11.94 23.41 -22.71
C LEU A 112 10.90 24.29 -23.40
N LEU A 113 10.59 25.46 -22.85
CA LEU A 113 9.71 26.44 -23.49
C LEU A 113 10.45 27.19 -24.60
N PRO A 114 9.82 27.40 -25.77
CA PRO A 114 10.45 28.11 -26.88
C PRO A 114 10.73 29.57 -26.58
N GLY A 115 11.85 30.07 -27.12
CA GLY A 115 12.28 31.46 -27.03
C GLY A 115 11.84 32.33 -28.22
N VAL A 116 12.28 33.59 -28.22
CA VAL A 116 12.13 34.50 -29.37
C VAL A 116 12.83 33.91 -30.59
N GLY A 117 12.12 33.82 -31.71
CA GLY A 117 12.68 33.32 -32.97
C GLY A 117 12.65 31.80 -33.13
N GLU A 118 12.31 31.05 -32.07
CA GLU A 118 12.18 29.58 -32.11
C GLU A 118 10.80 29.11 -32.58
N ILE A 119 9.91 30.04 -32.96
CA ILE A 119 8.54 29.76 -33.41
C ILE A 119 8.37 30.33 -34.81
N ARG A 120 8.02 29.47 -35.77
CA ARG A 120 7.72 29.83 -37.16
C ARG A 120 6.30 29.42 -37.49
N THR A 121 5.57 30.26 -38.23
CA THR A 121 4.17 29.98 -38.53
C THR A 121 3.89 30.05 -40.02
N SER A 122 3.06 29.14 -40.52
CA SER A 122 2.61 29.14 -41.90
C SER A 122 1.10 28.87 -41.96
N CYS A 123 0.39 29.58 -42.82
CA CYS A 123 -1.05 29.39 -43.01
C CYS A 123 -1.46 29.81 -44.42
N THR A 124 -2.41 29.10 -45.03
CA THR A 124 -2.93 29.45 -46.37
C THR A 124 -4.03 30.52 -46.34
N CYS A 125 -4.32 31.13 -45.19
CA CYS A 125 -5.34 32.16 -45.08
C CYS A 125 -4.91 33.47 -45.76
N ALA A 126 -5.87 34.26 -46.23
CA ALA A 126 -5.61 35.55 -46.89
C ALA A 126 -5.10 36.67 -45.94
N GLU A 127 -4.80 36.37 -44.68
CA GLU A 127 -4.34 37.34 -43.69
C GLU A 127 -2.80 37.44 -43.71
N TRP A 128 -2.28 38.65 -43.93
CA TRP A 128 -0.84 38.92 -44.12
C TRP A 128 -0.08 39.18 -42.82
N ALA A 129 -0.72 38.94 -41.67
CA ALA A 129 -0.10 39.15 -40.37
C ALA A 129 0.58 37.87 -39.86
N GLU A 130 1.70 38.03 -39.15
CA GLU A 130 2.52 36.93 -38.65
C GLU A 130 2.65 37.01 -37.11
N PRO A 131 2.15 36.01 -36.36
CA PRO A 131 1.29 34.92 -36.81
C PRO A 131 -0.11 35.42 -37.21
N CYS A 132 -0.75 34.73 -38.16
CA CYS A 132 -2.15 34.97 -38.51
C CYS A 132 -3.06 34.53 -37.34
N ARG A 133 -4.36 34.89 -37.34
CA ARG A 133 -5.25 34.50 -36.23
C ARG A 133 -5.35 32.98 -36.02
N HIS A 134 -5.20 32.18 -37.09
CA HIS A 134 -5.23 30.71 -37.02
C HIS A 134 -3.97 30.15 -36.35
N ALA A 135 -2.79 30.63 -36.73
CA ALA A 135 -1.54 30.22 -36.11
C ALA A 135 -1.45 30.69 -34.64
N ALA A 136 -1.91 31.92 -34.34
CA ALA A 136 -2.04 32.40 -32.97
C ALA A 136 -3.02 31.55 -32.14
N ALA A 137 -4.11 31.08 -32.75
CA ALA A 137 -5.05 30.17 -32.11
C ALA A 137 -4.44 28.78 -31.82
N ILE A 138 -3.64 28.21 -32.73
CA ILE A 138 -2.87 26.98 -32.45
C ILE A 138 -1.98 27.18 -31.22
N LEU A 139 -1.19 28.26 -31.19
CA LEU A 139 -0.30 28.56 -30.06
C LEU A 139 -1.04 28.65 -28.73
N LEU A 140 -2.25 29.21 -28.71
CA LEU A 140 -3.09 29.29 -27.52
C LEU A 140 -3.70 27.94 -27.14
N LEU A 141 -4.08 27.11 -28.11
CA LEU A 141 -4.65 25.78 -27.87
C LEU A 141 -3.59 24.80 -27.35
N ILE A 142 -2.32 24.95 -27.73
CA ILE A 142 -1.21 24.18 -27.17
C ILE A 142 -1.15 24.30 -25.65
N ALA A 143 -1.45 25.49 -25.07
CA ALA A 143 -1.48 25.66 -23.62
C ALA A 143 -2.46 24.67 -22.94
N GLY A 144 -3.64 24.47 -23.53
CA GLY A 144 -4.65 23.55 -23.02
C GLY A 144 -4.30 22.08 -23.26
N GLU A 145 -3.46 21.77 -24.24
CA GLU A 145 -2.90 20.43 -24.41
C GLU A 145 -1.78 20.17 -23.39
N LEU A 146 -0.85 21.11 -23.20
CA LEU A 146 0.22 20.98 -22.20
C LEU A 146 -0.32 20.90 -20.76
N ALA A 147 -1.47 21.51 -20.50
CA ALA A 147 -2.16 21.35 -19.23
C ALA A 147 -2.79 19.94 -19.05
N ARG A 148 -3.06 19.21 -20.14
CA ARG A 148 -3.63 17.86 -20.09
C ARG A 148 -2.57 16.78 -20.19
N ASP A 149 -1.61 16.97 -21.08
CA ASP A 149 -0.47 16.09 -21.33
C ASP A 149 0.83 16.90 -21.37
N PRO A 150 1.56 17.01 -20.26
CA PRO A 150 2.80 17.77 -20.20
C PRO A 150 3.87 17.27 -21.18
N LEU A 151 3.89 15.98 -21.52
CA LEU A 151 4.87 15.40 -22.44
C LEU A 151 4.69 15.86 -23.90
N ALA A 152 3.59 16.53 -24.25
CA ALA A 152 3.49 17.17 -25.56
C ALA A 152 4.60 18.22 -25.80
N ILE A 153 5.23 18.78 -24.74
CA ILE A 153 6.39 19.68 -24.87
C ILE A 153 7.62 18.98 -25.47
N VAL A 154 7.77 17.67 -25.22
CA VAL A 154 8.87 16.86 -25.76
C VAL A 154 8.70 16.69 -27.27
N VAL A 155 7.47 16.49 -27.72
CA VAL A 155 7.10 16.44 -29.15
C VAL A 155 7.36 17.78 -29.82
N ILE A 156 6.99 18.89 -29.17
CA ILE A 156 7.33 20.23 -29.63
C ILE A 156 8.85 20.42 -29.77
N ARG A 157 9.66 19.82 -28.89
CA ARG A 157 11.13 19.86 -28.95
C ARG A 157 11.76 18.80 -29.86
N GLY A 158 10.95 18.06 -30.62
CA GLY A 158 11.42 17.23 -31.72
C GLY A 158 11.64 15.75 -31.38
N GLN A 159 11.19 15.27 -30.22
CA GLN A 159 11.27 13.84 -29.88
C GLN A 159 9.86 13.26 -29.72
N ARG A 160 9.59 12.09 -30.31
CA ARG A 160 8.28 11.46 -30.12
C ARG A 160 8.13 10.97 -28.69
N ARG A 161 6.89 10.95 -28.20
CA ARG A 161 6.57 10.53 -26.82
C ARG A 161 7.07 9.12 -26.52
N ASP A 162 6.80 8.18 -27.42
CA ASP A 162 7.24 6.78 -27.33
C ASP A 162 8.76 6.65 -27.32
N GLU A 163 9.44 7.41 -28.17
CA GLU A 163 10.91 7.43 -28.25
C GLU A 163 11.54 8.02 -26.98
N PHE A 164 11.01 9.13 -26.48
CA PHE A 164 11.47 9.76 -25.23
C PHE A 164 11.32 8.83 -24.02
N LEU A 165 10.16 8.17 -23.89
CA LEU A 165 9.92 7.23 -22.79
C LEU A 165 10.79 5.97 -22.91
N ALA A 166 11.02 5.47 -24.12
CA ALA A 166 11.88 4.32 -24.36
C ALA A 166 13.36 4.64 -24.03
N GLU A 167 13.86 5.80 -24.45
CA GLU A 167 15.22 6.26 -24.16
C GLU A 167 15.40 6.52 -22.66
N TRP A 168 14.39 7.11 -22.01
CA TRP A 168 14.34 7.28 -20.56
C TRP A 168 14.32 5.95 -19.79
N ALA A 169 13.60 4.93 -20.28
CA ALA A 169 13.59 3.60 -19.67
C ALA A 169 14.96 2.93 -19.80
N ALA A 170 15.56 2.97 -21.00
CA ALA A 170 16.87 2.37 -21.27
C ALA A 170 17.98 2.96 -20.39
N LEU A 171 17.96 4.27 -20.16
CA LEU A 171 18.93 4.97 -19.32
C LEU A 171 18.87 4.58 -17.84
N ARG A 172 17.70 4.22 -17.33
CA ARG A 172 17.55 3.75 -15.94
C ARG A 172 18.08 2.33 -15.71
N GLY A 173 18.60 1.65 -16.74
CA GLY A 173 18.90 0.22 -16.68
C GLY A 173 17.64 -0.63 -16.46
N VAL A 174 16.46 -0.01 -16.57
CA VAL A 174 15.18 -0.69 -16.64
C VAL A 174 15.11 -1.16 -18.08
N GLN A 175 15.65 -2.36 -18.34
CA GLN A 175 15.04 -3.13 -19.43
C GLN A 175 13.54 -3.08 -19.14
N ALA A 176 12.72 -2.92 -20.18
CA ALA A 176 11.37 -3.45 -20.09
C ALA A 176 11.57 -4.96 -19.89
N ASP A 177 11.83 -5.36 -18.65
CA ASP A 177 11.71 -6.73 -18.24
C ASP A 177 10.31 -7.12 -18.70
N GLU A 178 10.22 -8.26 -19.39
CA GLU A 178 8.95 -8.98 -19.43
C GLU A 178 8.34 -8.84 -18.05
N GLU A 179 7.13 -8.27 -17.98
CA GLU A 179 6.37 -8.07 -16.75
C GLU A 179 6.71 -9.25 -15.84
N PRO A 180 7.46 -9.04 -14.73
CA PRO A 180 8.06 -10.15 -14.02
C PRO A 180 6.91 -11.09 -13.72
N VAL A 181 6.99 -12.33 -14.22
CA VAL A 181 5.91 -13.29 -14.04
C VAL A 181 5.75 -13.40 -12.55
N GLY A 182 4.73 -12.72 -12.02
CA GLY A 182 4.55 -12.56 -10.60
C GLY A 182 4.36 -13.95 -10.04
N VAL A 183 5.30 -14.39 -9.21
CA VAL A 183 5.09 -15.57 -8.39
C VAL A 183 4.11 -15.17 -7.29
N LEU A 184 3.17 -16.06 -6.98
CA LEU A 184 2.26 -15.77 -5.87
C LEU A 184 3.11 -15.59 -4.60
N ALA A 185 2.83 -14.55 -3.82
CA ALA A 185 3.60 -14.28 -2.60
C ALA A 185 3.61 -15.50 -1.65
N VAL A 186 2.52 -16.26 -1.61
CA VAL A 186 2.47 -17.52 -0.85
C VAL A 186 3.47 -18.56 -1.37
N GLU A 187 3.72 -18.64 -2.67
CA GLU A 187 4.70 -19.57 -3.25
C GLU A 187 6.13 -19.10 -2.96
N ALA A 188 6.39 -17.80 -3.06
CA ALA A 188 7.70 -17.22 -2.81
C ALA A 188 8.11 -17.22 -1.32
N TRP A 189 7.14 -17.08 -0.41
CA TRP A 189 7.39 -16.87 1.01
C TRP A 189 6.85 -17.98 1.93
N SER A 190 6.24 -19.04 1.38
CA SER A 190 5.79 -20.17 2.21
C SER A 190 6.94 -20.79 2.99
N GLY A 191 6.74 -20.99 4.29
CA GLY A 191 7.69 -21.68 5.16
C GLY A 191 8.96 -20.90 5.51
N THR A 192 9.04 -19.60 5.19
CA THR A 192 10.15 -18.74 5.62
C THR A 192 9.61 -17.67 6.57
N SER A 193 9.88 -17.80 7.88
CA SER A 193 9.61 -16.72 8.83
C SER A 193 10.68 -15.64 8.70
N LEU A 194 10.30 -14.36 8.80
CA LEU A 194 11.27 -13.26 8.92
C LEU A 194 12.14 -13.42 10.18
N ASP A 195 11.64 -14.12 11.20
CA ASP A 195 12.39 -14.43 12.43
C ASP A 195 13.47 -15.52 12.21
N ASP A 196 13.30 -16.38 11.19
CA ASP A 196 14.25 -17.44 10.81
C ASP A 196 15.36 -16.97 9.84
N ILE A 197 15.20 -15.78 9.26
CA ILE A 197 16.19 -15.22 8.34
C ILE A 197 17.41 -14.80 9.16
N GLU A 198 18.43 -15.67 9.20
CA GLU A 198 19.76 -15.35 9.75
C GLU A 198 20.25 -14.02 9.18
N GLN A 199 20.18 -12.97 10.01
CA GLN A 199 20.77 -11.64 9.82
C GLN A 199 21.11 -11.31 8.37
N THR A 200 20.08 -11.14 7.53
CA THR A 200 20.29 -10.43 6.28
C THR A 200 20.81 -9.04 6.66
N TRP A 201 21.93 -8.62 6.06
CA TRP A 201 22.48 -7.28 6.22
C TRP A 201 21.32 -6.26 6.14
N MET A 202 20.91 -5.74 7.30
CA MET A 202 20.05 -4.58 7.35
C MET A 202 20.98 -3.39 7.22
N PRO A 203 20.87 -2.57 6.16
CA PRO A 203 21.69 -1.37 6.07
C PRO A 203 21.45 -0.54 7.33
N THR A 204 22.54 -0.11 7.97
CA THR A 204 22.47 0.74 9.15
C THR A 204 21.64 1.97 8.81
N ILE A 205 20.50 2.14 9.48
CA ILE A 205 19.66 3.32 9.27
C ILE A 205 20.54 4.55 9.59
N PRO A 206 20.72 5.49 8.65
CA PRO A 206 21.49 6.69 8.92
C PRO A 206 20.99 7.38 10.19
N LEU A 207 21.90 7.84 11.05
CA LEU A 207 21.58 8.42 12.36
C LEU A 207 20.56 9.57 12.27
N GLU A 208 20.57 10.28 11.14
CA GLU A 208 19.65 11.39 10.83
C GLU A 208 18.20 10.93 10.60
N LEU A 209 18.00 9.68 10.15
CA LEU A 209 16.68 9.05 10.00
C LEU A 209 16.18 8.45 11.31
N SER A 210 17.07 8.15 12.26
CA SER A 210 16.71 7.63 13.58
C SER A 210 15.82 8.59 14.36
N GLY A 211 15.98 9.90 14.15
CA GLY A 211 15.11 10.94 14.72
C GLY A 211 13.68 10.93 14.19
N HIS A 212 13.45 10.34 13.01
CA HIS A 212 12.14 10.17 12.38
C HIS A 212 11.48 8.82 12.72
N LEU A 213 12.22 7.85 13.27
CA LEU A 213 11.71 6.58 13.82
C LEU A 213 11.03 6.78 15.19
N ARG A 214 10.50 7.96 15.47
CA ARG A 214 9.56 8.11 16.58
C ARG A 214 8.24 7.46 16.21
N ALA A 215 7.53 6.98 17.22
CA ALA A 215 6.12 6.65 17.12
C ALA A 215 5.42 7.73 16.33
N PRO A 216 4.77 7.39 15.21
CA PRO A 216 3.76 8.27 14.66
C PRO A 216 2.87 8.67 15.83
N SER A 217 2.94 9.95 16.22
CA SER A 217 2.13 10.49 17.32
C SER A 217 0.66 10.63 16.91
N VAL A 218 0.35 10.24 15.68
CA VAL A 218 -0.95 10.27 15.04
C VAL A 218 -1.14 8.88 14.43
N GLU A 219 -2.22 8.20 14.79
CA GLU A 219 -2.75 7.06 14.03
C GLU A 219 -3.13 7.57 12.64
N THR A 220 -2.15 7.67 11.74
CA THR A 220 -2.44 7.93 10.34
C THR A 220 -2.85 6.61 9.72
N THR A 221 -4.13 6.47 9.39
CA THR A 221 -4.58 5.38 8.54
C THR A 221 -3.80 5.45 7.23
N PRO A 222 -3.15 4.36 6.78
CA PRO A 222 -2.51 4.34 5.47
C PRO A 222 -3.52 4.77 4.40
N MET A 223 -3.04 5.44 3.35
CA MET A 223 -3.92 5.72 2.19
C MET A 223 -4.44 4.37 1.69
N PRO A 224 -5.77 4.23 1.52
CA PRO A 224 -6.35 2.97 1.07
C PRO A 224 -5.78 2.61 -0.31
N TRP A 225 -5.57 1.33 -0.54
CA TRP A 225 -5.00 0.81 -1.77
C TRP A 225 -5.99 1.02 -2.93
N GLU A 226 -5.81 2.12 -3.66
CA GLU A 226 -6.62 2.46 -4.85
C GLU A 226 -6.13 1.68 -6.09
N VAL A 227 -6.30 0.35 -6.10
CA VAL A 227 -6.07 -0.45 -7.32
C VAL A 227 -7.37 -0.68 -8.08
N ARG A 228 -7.31 -0.46 -9.40
CA ARG A 228 -8.34 -0.87 -10.34
C ARG A 228 -8.25 -2.37 -10.60
N LEU A 229 -8.74 -3.17 -9.65
CA LEU A 229 -8.95 -4.60 -9.86
C LEU A 229 -10.20 -4.84 -10.70
N SER A 230 -10.22 -5.94 -11.46
CA SER A 230 -11.45 -6.42 -12.09
C SER A 230 -12.45 -6.86 -11.01
N LEU A 231 -13.75 -6.79 -11.30
CA LEU A 231 -14.79 -7.27 -10.37
C LEU A 231 -14.69 -8.77 -10.07
N ASP A 232 -14.04 -9.54 -10.96
CA ASP A 232 -13.84 -10.98 -10.83
C ASP A 232 -12.51 -11.33 -10.12
N ASP A 233 -11.73 -10.33 -9.70
CA ASP A 233 -10.46 -10.56 -9.02
C ASP A 233 -10.71 -11.12 -7.60
N PRO A 234 -10.06 -12.22 -7.20
CA PRO A 234 -10.24 -12.79 -5.86
C PRO A 234 -9.69 -11.90 -4.73
N ILE A 235 -8.94 -10.84 -5.05
CA ILE A 235 -8.33 -9.93 -4.07
C ILE A 235 -9.33 -8.86 -3.64
N ASP A 236 -9.59 -8.78 -2.33
CA ASP A 236 -10.38 -7.71 -1.70
C ASP A 236 -9.43 -6.56 -1.30
N PRO A 237 -9.52 -5.35 -1.90
CA PRO A 237 -8.62 -4.24 -1.57
C PRO A 237 -8.67 -3.83 -0.09
N SER A 238 -9.86 -3.87 0.53
CA SER A 238 -10.00 -3.55 1.96
C SER A 238 -9.21 -4.52 2.83
N ARG A 239 -9.07 -5.77 2.36
CA ARG A 239 -8.29 -6.80 3.05
C ARG A 239 -6.79 -6.54 2.97
N VAL A 240 -6.32 -6.01 1.85
CA VAL A 240 -4.92 -5.62 1.69
C VAL A 240 -4.60 -4.45 2.62
N ASP A 241 -5.50 -3.47 2.73
CA ASP A 241 -5.37 -2.37 3.68
C ASP A 241 -5.33 -2.86 5.15
N GLU A 242 -6.23 -3.78 5.52
CA GLU A 242 -6.24 -4.42 6.85
C GLU A 242 -4.89 -5.13 7.14
N LEU A 243 -4.35 -5.87 6.17
CA LEU A 243 -3.07 -6.58 6.32
C LEU A 243 -1.87 -5.62 6.39
N ALA A 244 -1.90 -4.52 5.64
CA ALA A 244 -0.85 -3.51 5.65
C ALA A 244 -0.81 -2.75 6.99
N LEU A 245 -1.98 -2.41 7.54
CA LEU A 245 -2.09 -1.81 8.87
C LEU A 245 -1.56 -2.76 9.95
N ASP A 246 -1.97 -4.03 9.93
CA ASP A 246 -1.51 -5.07 10.85
C ASP A 246 0.01 -5.30 10.77
N ALA A 247 0.60 -5.28 9.57
CA ALA A 247 2.05 -5.33 9.39
C ALA A 247 2.76 -4.10 9.99
N THR A 248 2.17 -2.91 9.83
CA THR A 248 2.72 -1.66 10.37
C THR A 248 2.69 -1.65 11.90
N GLU A 249 1.59 -2.09 12.51
CA GLU A 249 1.47 -2.21 13.97
C GLU A 249 2.47 -3.22 14.56
N ARG A 250 2.70 -4.36 13.88
CA ARG A 250 3.72 -5.34 14.31
C ARG A 250 5.13 -4.79 14.21
N ALA A 251 5.47 -4.17 13.08
CA ALA A 251 6.76 -3.52 12.91
C ALA A 251 6.99 -2.43 13.97
N TRP A 252 5.92 -1.71 14.34
CA TRP A 252 5.94 -0.73 15.42
C TRP A 252 6.30 -1.38 16.77
N LEU A 253 5.58 -2.43 17.18
CA LEU A 253 5.82 -3.14 18.45
C LEU A 253 7.22 -3.78 18.52
N MET A 254 7.73 -4.28 17.39
CA MET A 254 9.10 -4.78 17.31
C MET A 254 10.13 -3.68 17.61
N LEU A 255 9.92 -2.48 17.06
CA LEU A 255 10.81 -1.34 17.23
C LEU A 255 10.68 -0.67 18.61
N SER A 256 9.46 -0.55 19.15
CA SER A 256 9.21 0.15 20.41
C SER A 256 9.50 -0.70 21.65
N ASP A 257 9.07 -1.96 21.63
CA ASP A 257 8.99 -2.81 22.82
C ASP A 257 9.88 -4.06 22.71
N GLY A 258 10.57 -4.25 21.57
CA GLY A 258 11.43 -5.40 21.33
C GLY A 258 10.67 -6.72 21.27
N VAL A 259 9.37 -6.67 20.99
CA VAL A 259 8.53 -7.87 20.81
C VAL A 259 8.95 -8.58 19.52
N GLY A 260 8.88 -9.91 19.48
CA GLY A 260 9.10 -10.66 18.23
C GLY A 260 8.07 -10.30 17.15
N SER A 261 8.35 -10.66 15.89
CA SER A 261 7.47 -10.29 14.77
C SER A 261 6.06 -10.90 14.86
N GLY A 262 5.95 -12.02 15.61
CA GLY A 262 4.72 -12.81 15.70
C GLY A 262 4.41 -13.59 14.43
N LEU A 263 5.37 -13.69 13.49
CA LEU A 263 5.22 -14.46 12.24
C LEU A 263 5.41 -15.96 12.42
N ASP A 264 5.94 -16.38 13.57
CA ASP A 264 6.00 -17.78 13.99
C ASP A 264 4.67 -18.29 14.56
N ALA A 265 3.66 -17.42 14.69
CA ALA A 265 2.37 -17.79 15.25
C ALA A 265 1.65 -18.80 14.35
N THR A 266 0.95 -19.76 14.97
CA THR A 266 0.04 -20.64 14.25
C THR A 266 -1.08 -19.84 13.56
N VAL A 267 -1.75 -20.48 12.60
CA VAL A 267 -2.93 -19.89 11.94
C VAL A 267 -4.01 -19.53 12.97
N HIS A 268 -4.21 -20.36 14.00
CA HIS A 268 -5.18 -20.06 15.04
C HIS A 268 -4.70 -18.92 15.94
N GLY A 269 -3.41 -18.87 16.29
CA GLY A 269 -2.82 -17.78 17.06
C GLY A 269 -2.90 -16.42 16.37
N ASP A 270 -2.53 -16.34 15.09
CA ASP A 270 -2.66 -15.11 14.31
C ASP A 270 -4.12 -14.66 14.24
N LEU A 271 -5.05 -15.61 14.04
CA LEU A 271 -6.47 -15.31 14.02
C LEU A 271 -6.99 -14.85 15.39
N ALA A 272 -6.51 -15.42 16.49
CA ALA A 272 -6.82 -15.00 17.86
C ALA A 272 -6.32 -13.58 18.16
N ARG A 273 -5.06 -13.30 17.78
CA ARG A 273 -4.44 -11.98 17.87
C ARG A 273 -5.24 -10.93 17.09
N ARG A 274 -5.63 -11.25 15.86
CA ARG A 274 -6.45 -10.36 15.03
C ARG A 274 -7.88 -10.21 15.52
N ALA A 275 -8.45 -11.25 16.13
CA ALA A 275 -9.76 -11.15 16.79
C ALA A 275 -9.70 -10.23 18.02
N LEU A 276 -8.57 -10.18 18.72
CA LEU A 276 -8.37 -9.34 19.89
C LEU A 276 -8.42 -7.84 19.55
N THR A 277 -7.84 -7.42 18.42
CA THR A 277 -7.84 -6.01 18.00
C THR A 277 -9.24 -5.50 17.64
N VAL A 278 -10.12 -6.38 17.18
CA VAL A 278 -11.51 -6.05 16.77
C VAL A 278 -12.57 -6.53 17.75
N LEU A 279 -12.18 -6.98 18.96
CA LEU A 279 -13.05 -7.73 19.89
C LEU A 279 -14.38 -7.02 20.23
N HIS A 280 -14.34 -5.69 20.29
CA HIS A 280 -15.47 -4.83 20.68
C HIS A 280 -16.12 -4.09 19.51
N SER A 281 -15.93 -4.60 18.29
CA SER A 281 -16.33 -3.93 17.06
C SER A 281 -17.15 -4.87 16.14
N PRO A 282 -18.04 -4.34 15.27
CA PRO A 282 -18.78 -5.13 14.29
C PRO A 282 -17.90 -6.01 13.39
N GLU A 283 -16.66 -5.60 13.16
CA GLU A 283 -15.63 -6.23 12.34
C GLU A 283 -15.33 -7.67 12.80
N LEU A 284 -15.49 -7.98 14.09
CA LEU A 284 -15.36 -9.35 14.60
C LEU A 284 -16.35 -10.32 13.93
N THR A 285 -17.57 -9.86 13.62
CA THR A 285 -18.59 -10.68 12.94
C THR A 285 -18.18 -10.96 11.49
N ILE A 286 -17.62 -9.95 10.83
CA ILE A 286 -17.10 -10.07 9.46
C ILE A 286 -15.94 -11.06 9.45
N LEU A 287 -14.97 -10.91 10.37
CA LEU A 287 -13.84 -11.82 10.52
C LEU A 287 -14.33 -13.26 10.72
N ALA A 288 -15.24 -13.49 11.68
CA ALA A 288 -15.81 -14.80 11.97
C ALA A 288 -16.44 -15.46 10.73
N SER A 289 -17.25 -14.71 9.98
CA SER A 289 -17.88 -15.22 8.75
C SER A 289 -16.85 -15.63 7.68
N ARG A 290 -15.79 -14.84 7.50
CA ARG A 290 -14.74 -15.07 6.50
C ARG A 290 -13.93 -16.34 6.82
N VAL A 291 -13.60 -16.54 8.10
CA VAL A 291 -12.82 -17.72 8.55
C VAL A 291 -13.67 -18.94 8.87
N ARG A 292 -15.00 -18.85 8.69
CA ARG A 292 -15.96 -19.93 8.97
C ARG A 292 -15.91 -20.45 10.42
N HIS A 293 -15.66 -19.54 11.37
CA HIS A 293 -15.79 -19.79 12.80
C HIS A 293 -16.90 -18.93 13.41
N SER A 294 -17.39 -19.31 14.60
CA SER A 294 -18.35 -18.47 15.33
C SER A 294 -17.63 -17.32 16.05
N VAL A 295 -18.38 -16.26 16.35
CA VAL A 295 -17.88 -15.13 17.15
C VAL A 295 -17.44 -15.61 18.53
N GLU A 296 -18.14 -16.57 19.13
CA GLU A 296 -17.79 -17.15 20.43
C GLU A 296 -16.45 -17.88 20.40
N VAL A 297 -16.15 -18.64 19.33
CA VAL A 297 -14.86 -19.31 19.16
C VAL A 297 -13.73 -18.29 19.06
N LEU A 298 -13.90 -17.24 18.25
CA LEU A 298 -12.87 -16.20 18.12
C LEU A 298 -12.65 -15.42 19.42
N ARG A 299 -13.71 -15.15 20.20
CA ARG A 299 -13.58 -14.55 21.53
C ARG A 299 -12.83 -15.45 22.50
N SER A 300 -13.13 -16.75 22.48
CA SER A 300 -12.42 -17.72 23.30
C SER A 300 -10.94 -17.78 22.96
N TRP A 301 -10.61 -17.84 21.67
CA TRP A 301 -9.22 -17.84 21.20
C TRP A 301 -8.50 -16.53 21.55
N ALA A 302 -9.13 -15.38 21.37
CA ALA A 302 -8.55 -14.09 21.77
C ALA A 302 -8.25 -14.03 23.27
N ALA A 303 -9.13 -14.55 24.13
CA ALA A 303 -8.89 -14.64 25.57
C ALA A 303 -7.74 -15.60 25.90
N ALA A 304 -7.67 -16.75 25.23
CA ALA A 304 -6.58 -17.71 25.41
C ALA A 304 -5.23 -17.13 24.99
N TRP A 305 -5.19 -16.38 23.89
CA TRP A 305 -4.01 -15.67 23.41
C TRP A 305 -3.46 -14.71 24.48
N GLN A 306 -4.33 -13.93 25.15
CA GLN A 306 -3.91 -13.01 26.21
C GLN A 306 -3.34 -13.73 27.44
N LEU A 307 -3.82 -14.93 27.76
CA LEU A 307 -3.44 -15.67 28.96
C LEU A 307 -2.18 -16.54 28.76
N GLY A 308 -1.94 -17.05 27.56
CA GLY A 308 -0.84 -17.99 27.33
C GLY A 308 -0.32 -18.05 25.89
N GLY A 309 -0.61 -17.04 25.08
CA GLY A 309 -0.08 -16.89 23.72
C GLY A 309 -0.57 -17.97 22.75
N ASP A 310 0.26 -18.25 21.75
CA ASP A 310 -0.07 -19.14 20.63
C ASP A 310 -0.41 -20.58 21.08
N ILE A 311 0.40 -21.14 21.98
CA ILE A 311 0.19 -22.50 22.51
C ILE A 311 -1.15 -22.61 23.24
N ALA A 312 -1.55 -21.57 23.98
CA ALA A 312 -2.85 -21.55 24.65
C ALA A 312 -4.02 -21.59 23.66
N VAL A 313 -3.89 -20.92 22.52
CA VAL A 313 -4.89 -20.96 21.45
C VAL A 313 -4.94 -22.34 20.82
N GLU A 314 -3.79 -22.92 20.48
CA GLU A 314 -3.70 -24.26 19.88
C GLU A 314 -4.27 -25.36 20.79
N VAL A 315 -4.07 -25.25 22.10
CA VAL A 315 -4.68 -26.15 23.09
C VAL A 315 -6.21 -26.17 22.97
N LEU A 316 -6.85 -25.05 22.62
CA LEU A 316 -8.30 -24.97 22.39
C LEU A 316 -8.69 -25.34 20.95
N ALA A 317 -7.93 -24.88 19.97
CA ALA A 317 -8.27 -24.93 18.56
C ALA A 317 -8.04 -26.31 17.92
N ASP A 318 -6.94 -26.99 18.27
CA ASP A 318 -6.64 -28.34 17.79
C ASP A 318 -6.32 -29.27 18.96
N PRO A 319 -7.26 -30.15 19.38
CA PRO A 319 -7.00 -31.16 20.40
C PRO A 319 -5.79 -32.07 20.10
N ARG A 320 -5.35 -32.18 18.85
CA ARG A 320 -4.15 -32.96 18.47
C ARG A 320 -2.83 -32.28 18.84
N SER A 321 -2.85 -30.97 19.11
CA SER A 321 -1.66 -30.21 19.56
C SER A 321 -1.27 -30.55 21.01
N ARG A 322 -2.20 -31.11 21.79
CA ARG A 322 -2.02 -31.46 23.20
C ARG A 322 -1.08 -32.65 23.34
N ARG A 323 -0.20 -32.61 24.35
CA ARG A 323 0.69 -33.74 24.66
C ARG A 323 -0.10 -34.88 25.28
N THR A 324 0.22 -36.10 24.88
CA THR A 324 -0.42 -37.35 25.32
C THR A 324 0.46 -38.15 26.27
N ASP A 325 1.33 -37.45 27.02
CA ASP A 325 2.25 -38.05 28.00
C ASP A 325 1.47 -38.64 29.18
N GLN A 326 1.20 -39.94 29.10
CA GLN A 326 0.42 -40.67 30.10
C GLN A 326 1.10 -40.70 31.47
N GLN A 327 2.43 -40.57 31.53
CA GLN A 327 3.16 -40.51 32.80
C GLN A 327 2.92 -39.16 33.48
N GLN A 328 3.03 -38.06 32.72
CA GLN A 328 2.72 -36.72 33.23
C GLN A 328 1.25 -36.60 33.65
N LEU A 329 0.31 -37.14 32.87
CA LEU A 329 -1.11 -37.12 33.22
C LEU A 329 -1.41 -37.94 34.49
N ALA A 330 -0.83 -39.13 34.62
CA ALA A 330 -0.99 -39.94 35.83
C ALA A 330 -0.40 -39.24 37.07
N GLY A 331 0.78 -38.65 36.94
CA GLY A 331 1.43 -37.87 37.99
C GLY A 331 0.60 -36.65 38.41
N GLY A 332 0.08 -35.88 37.44
CA GLY A 332 -0.81 -34.75 37.72
C GLY A 332 -2.10 -35.18 38.45
N ARG A 333 -2.69 -36.32 38.08
CA ARG A 333 -3.85 -36.86 38.81
C ARG A 333 -3.48 -37.23 40.25
N ASP A 334 -2.31 -37.82 40.47
CA ASP A 334 -1.85 -38.19 41.80
C ASP A 334 -1.61 -36.93 42.66
N ALA A 335 -1.01 -35.87 42.08
CA ALA A 335 -0.86 -34.56 42.73
C ALA A 335 -2.19 -33.92 43.15
N LEU A 336 -3.21 -33.96 42.28
CA LEU A 336 -4.56 -33.49 42.63
C LEU A 336 -5.20 -34.29 43.77
N VAL A 337 -4.91 -35.59 43.85
CA VAL A 337 -5.38 -36.45 44.95
C VAL A 337 -4.69 -36.10 46.26
N GLU A 338 -3.38 -35.81 46.23
CA GLU A 338 -2.63 -35.32 47.39
C GLU A 338 -3.14 -33.95 47.86
N LEU A 339 -3.60 -33.11 46.93
CA LEU A 339 -4.23 -31.82 47.22
C LEU A 339 -5.65 -31.94 47.83
N GLY A 340 -6.22 -33.15 47.91
CA GLY A 340 -7.51 -33.43 48.53
C GLY A 340 -8.66 -33.69 47.55
N ILE A 341 -8.42 -33.64 46.23
CA ILE A 341 -9.45 -33.93 45.23
C ILE A 341 -9.68 -35.45 45.14
N PRO A 342 -10.91 -35.97 45.31
CA PRO A 342 -11.15 -37.40 45.23
C PRO A 342 -10.72 -38.01 43.89
N ARG A 343 -9.94 -39.11 43.90
CA ARG A 343 -9.49 -39.77 42.65
C ARG A 343 -10.61 -40.09 41.65
N ARG A 344 -11.81 -40.39 42.16
CA ARG A 344 -13.01 -40.70 41.36
C ARG A 344 -13.58 -39.50 40.59
N SER A 345 -13.28 -38.26 41.01
CA SER A 345 -13.71 -37.05 40.30
C SER A 345 -12.70 -36.61 39.23
N VAL A 346 -11.53 -37.26 39.14
CA VAL A 346 -10.52 -36.95 38.13
C VAL A 346 -10.36 -38.14 37.17
N ALA A 347 -11.01 -38.07 36.02
CA ALA A 347 -10.92 -39.07 34.98
C ALA A 347 -9.62 -38.91 34.18
N LEU A 348 -8.79 -39.96 34.13
CA LEU A 348 -7.59 -39.98 33.29
C LEU A 348 -7.99 -40.40 31.87
N ASN A 349 -7.94 -39.46 30.93
CA ASN A 349 -8.21 -39.69 29.51
C ASN A 349 -6.90 -39.76 28.70
N TYR A 350 -7.03 -39.94 27.39
CA TYR A 350 -5.89 -40.06 26.48
C TYR A 350 -5.03 -38.77 26.38
N ASP A 351 -5.67 -37.59 26.38
CA ASP A 351 -5.02 -36.28 26.19
C ASP A 351 -5.27 -35.30 27.36
N SER A 352 -5.94 -35.75 28.42
CA SER A 352 -6.51 -34.84 29.42
C SER A 352 -6.84 -35.53 30.75
N LEU A 353 -6.94 -34.73 31.81
CA LEU A 353 -7.64 -35.09 33.04
C LEU A 353 -9.01 -34.42 33.06
N GLY A 354 -10.07 -35.22 32.99
CA GLY A 354 -11.45 -34.74 33.04
C GLY A 354 -11.94 -34.55 34.48
N MET A 355 -12.62 -33.43 34.74
CA MET A 355 -13.19 -33.07 36.03
C MET A 355 -14.70 -32.77 35.89
N PRO A 356 -15.47 -32.76 37.01
CA PRO A 356 -16.88 -32.40 36.97
C PRO A 356 -17.10 -30.99 36.42
N GLY A 357 -18.29 -30.72 35.88
CA GLY A 357 -18.63 -29.39 35.36
C GLY A 357 -18.05 -29.07 33.98
N GLY A 358 -17.59 -30.07 33.22
CA GLY A 358 -17.06 -29.86 31.87
C GLY A 358 -15.62 -29.33 31.85
N ILE A 359 -14.88 -29.48 32.95
CA ILE A 359 -13.50 -29.04 33.08
C ILE A 359 -12.55 -30.13 32.59
N LYS A 360 -11.48 -29.72 31.90
CA LYS A 360 -10.33 -30.56 31.55
C LYS A 360 -9.03 -29.86 31.91
N LEU A 361 -8.08 -30.63 32.43
CA LEU A 361 -6.69 -30.21 32.57
C LEU A 361 -5.88 -30.92 31.48
N VAL A 362 -5.17 -30.15 30.68
CA VAL A 362 -4.45 -30.63 29.49
C VAL A 362 -3.01 -30.14 29.51
N VAL A 363 -2.12 -30.87 28.85
CA VAL A 363 -0.71 -30.51 28.75
C VAL A 363 -0.44 -29.93 27.35
N GLY A 364 0.06 -28.70 27.29
CA GLY A 364 0.44 -28.02 26.05
C GLY A 364 1.74 -28.56 25.45
N ALA A 365 2.06 -28.13 24.24
CA ALA A 365 3.30 -28.50 23.54
C ALA A 365 4.58 -28.05 24.30
N ASP A 366 4.46 -27.00 25.11
CA ASP A 366 5.50 -26.49 26.01
C ASP A 366 5.63 -27.29 27.33
N GLY A 367 4.81 -28.32 27.52
CA GLY A 367 4.81 -29.16 28.72
C GLY A 367 4.10 -28.54 29.93
N ARG A 368 3.52 -27.34 29.81
CA ARG A 368 2.74 -26.70 30.88
C ARG A 368 1.31 -27.24 30.94
N TRP A 369 0.68 -27.10 32.09
CA TRP A 369 -0.72 -27.42 32.33
C TRP A 369 -1.64 -26.25 31.97
N TYR A 370 -2.79 -26.59 31.39
CA TYR A 370 -3.83 -25.68 30.98
C TYR A 370 -5.17 -26.17 31.53
N ARG A 371 -5.95 -25.29 32.15
CA ARG A 371 -7.31 -25.58 32.61
C ARG A 371 -8.32 -24.99 31.66
N ILE A 372 -9.04 -25.88 30.99
CA ILE A 372 -10.05 -25.52 30.00
C ILE A 372 -11.42 -25.98 30.47
N HIS A 373 -12.46 -25.21 30.16
CA HIS A 373 -13.84 -25.61 30.41
C HIS A 373 -14.66 -25.45 29.15
N SER A 374 -15.72 -26.25 29.04
CA SER A 374 -16.76 -26.02 28.04
C SER A 374 -18.06 -25.59 28.71
N GLU A 375 -18.78 -24.67 28.07
CA GLU A 375 -20.16 -24.39 28.43
C GLU A 375 -21.08 -25.39 27.72
N ALA A 376 -22.10 -25.90 28.42
CA ALA A 376 -23.04 -26.84 27.83
C ALA A 376 -23.76 -26.19 26.64
N ALA A 377 -23.45 -26.66 25.43
CA ALA A 377 -24.06 -26.13 24.21
C ALA A 377 -25.59 -26.27 24.27
N ALA A 378 -26.31 -25.17 24.01
CA ALA A 378 -27.73 -25.25 23.67
C ALA A 378 -27.89 -26.22 22.48
N ARG A 379 -28.90 -27.10 22.52
CA ARG A 379 -29.12 -28.19 21.53
C ARG A 379 -28.81 -27.72 20.10
N GLY A 380 -27.80 -28.33 19.48
CA GLY A 380 -27.43 -28.10 18.08
C GLY A 380 -26.28 -27.12 17.85
N ARG A 381 -25.67 -26.52 18.89
CA ARG A 381 -24.44 -25.72 18.75
C ARG A 381 -23.18 -26.57 18.98
N PRO A 382 -22.08 -26.32 18.25
CA PRO A 382 -20.79 -26.94 18.54
C PRO A 382 -20.29 -26.52 19.93
N GLU A 383 -19.64 -27.45 20.63
CA GLU A 383 -19.02 -27.21 21.94
C GLU A 383 -17.87 -26.20 21.78
N THR A 384 -17.89 -25.12 22.58
CA THR A 384 -16.82 -24.12 22.62
C THR A 384 -16.07 -24.29 23.94
N TRP A 385 -14.74 -24.39 23.84
CA TRP A 385 -13.83 -24.50 24.98
C TRP A 385 -13.23 -23.14 25.28
N TYR A 386 -13.02 -22.83 26.55
CA TYR A 386 -12.42 -21.59 27.05
C TYR A 386 -11.27 -21.91 27.99
N LEU A 387 -10.27 -21.02 28.03
CA LEU A 387 -9.16 -21.11 28.97
C LEU A 387 -9.49 -20.31 30.24
N ASP A 388 -9.32 -20.94 31.41
CA ASP A 388 -9.71 -20.34 32.69
C ASP A 388 -8.67 -19.37 33.28
N ALA A 389 -7.39 -19.67 33.06
CA ALA A 389 -6.28 -19.01 33.72
C ALA A 389 -4.99 -19.15 32.89
N PRO A 390 -3.94 -18.36 33.18
CA PRO A 390 -2.62 -18.56 32.60
C PRO A 390 -2.11 -19.99 32.84
N PRO A 391 -1.33 -20.58 31.91
CA PRO A 391 -0.77 -21.91 32.10
C PRO A 391 0.26 -21.96 33.22
N SER A 392 0.34 -23.08 33.92
CA SER A 392 1.31 -23.31 35.01
C SER A 392 2.16 -24.56 34.76
N THR A 393 3.35 -24.61 35.37
CA THR A 393 4.17 -25.83 35.43
C THR A 393 3.60 -26.84 36.43
N GLU A 394 2.94 -26.35 37.49
CA GLU A 394 2.31 -27.15 38.54
C GLU A 394 0.80 -27.20 38.31
N ILE A 395 0.20 -28.38 38.43
CA ILE A 395 -1.23 -28.57 38.13
C ILE A 395 -2.12 -27.98 39.25
N GLU A 396 -1.59 -27.91 40.46
CA GLU A 396 -2.23 -27.43 41.68
C GLU A 396 -2.59 -25.95 41.58
N ASP A 397 -1.78 -25.16 40.89
CA ASP A 397 -2.00 -23.72 40.69
C ASP A 397 -3.26 -23.42 39.87
N LEU A 398 -3.76 -24.41 39.13
CA LEU A 398 -4.93 -24.28 38.29
C LEU A 398 -6.23 -24.60 39.02
N ILE A 399 -6.14 -25.15 40.23
CA ILE A 399 -7.31 -25.54 41.03
C ILE A 399 -7.82 -24.34 41.82
N LYS A 400 -9.13 -24.10 41.77
CA LYS A 400 -9.73 -23.00 42.53
C LYS A 400 -9.90 -23.39 43.99
N ALA A 401 -9.81 -22.43 44.90
CA ALA A 401 -9.85 -22.68 46.35
C ALA A 401 -11.17 -23.32 46.84
N ASP A 402 -12.27 -23.13 46.11
CA ASP A 402 -13.59 -23.72 46.36
C ASP A 402 -13.70 -25.18 45.89
N GLU A 403 -12.72 -25.68 45.14
CA GLU A 403 -12.63 -27.08 44.69
C GLU A 403 -11.83 -27.96 45.65
N LEU A 404 -11.21 -27.36 46.68
CA LEU A 404 -10.52 -28.05 47.77
C LEU A 404 -11.54 -28.42 48.86
N LEU A 405 -11.74 -29.72 49.07
CA LEU A 405 -12.68 -30.28 50.06
C LEU A 405 -12.02 -30.51 51.42
#